data_AF-A0AA36JAQ5-F1
#
_entry.id   AF-A0AA36JAQ5-F1
#
_cell.length_a   1.000
_cell.length_b   1.000
_cell.length_c   1.000
_cell.angle_alpha   90.00
_cell.angle_beta   90.00
_cell.angle_gamma   90.00
#
_symmetry.space_group_name_H-M   'P 1'
#
loop_
_entity.id
_entity.type
_entity.pdbx_description
1 polymer ?
#
loop_
_entity_poly.entity_id
_entity_poly.type
_entity_poly.pdbx_seq_one_letter_code
_entity_poly.pdbx_strand_id
1 'polypeptide(L)'
;MGRGWAEPLMETNFEPTELLGLEEDAVRAVLEDLASLAPEREVESKAFSDCSYVTCKALGLQVRIMGKADVVFLYNEGQQGFTRYAGTLPEGLQWSHQSKDVILLLGEPSDKYGGGRFRPVGISYETLGLDIQFKENSWENEQNPMDFISVFQRLDPSHGLCELCGKRASFRCGLCKSQRYCSSECQKKDWAKHQQECAGYAAAKRPISGEGEELLLPRVQQASQRQASAAEVALDAMD
;
A
#
# COMPACT_ATOMS: atom_id res chain seq x y z
N MET A 1 -30.42 -30.66 32.90
CA MET A 1 -29.53 -30.54 31.73
C MET A 1 -29.62 -29.10 31.21
N GLY A 2 -28.89 -28.20 31.85
CA GLY A 2 -28.85 -26.78 31.46
C GLY A 2 -27.82 -26.61 30.35
N ARG A 3 -28.23 -25.98 29.24
CA ARG A 3 -27.33 -25.63 28.14
C ARG A 3 -26.33 -24.61 28.67
N GLY A 4 -25.04 -24.94 28.63
CA GLY A 4 -23.96 -24.00 28.89
C GLY A 4 -23.97 -22.97 27.77
N TRP A 5 -24.39 -21.75 28.09
CA TRP A 5 -24.14 -20.60 27.24
C TRP A 5 -22.66 -20.28 27.42
N ALA A 6 -21.88 -20.42 26.34
CA ALA A 6 -20.55 -19.85 26.30
C ALA A 6 -20.71 -18.34 26.50
N GLU A 7 -20.13 -17.80 27.57
CA GLU A 7 -20.09 -16.38 27.81
C GLU A 7 -19.42 -15.68 26.60
N PRO A 8 -19.96 -14.54 26.12
CA PRO A 8 -19.28 -13.76 25.10
C PRO A 8 -17.91 -13.38 25.64
N LEU A 9 -16.89 -13.59 24.82
CA LEU A 9 -15.51 -13.17 25.08
C LEU A 9 -15.54 -11.80 25.75
N MET A 10 -14.98 -11.70 26.95
CA MET A 10 -14.69 -10.42 27.59
C MET A 10 -14.09 -9.49 26.54
N GLU A 11 -14.69 -8.30 26.40
CA GLU A 11 -14.24 -7.24 25.51
C GLU A 11 -12.77 -6.92 25.82
N THR A 12 -11.87 -7.59 25.12
CA THR A 12 -10.46 -7.22 25.11
C THR A 12 -10.40 -5.84 24.46
N ASN A 13 -10.02 -4.81 25.22
CA ASN A 13 -9.83 -3.43 24.74
C ASN A 13 -8.59 -3.31 23.82
N PHE A 14 -8.37 -4.32 22.97
CA PHE A 14 -7.24 -4.41 22.06
C PHE A 14 -7.55 -3.60 20.81
N GLU A 15 -6.71 -2.60 20.55
CA GLU A 15 -6.76 -1.81 19.33
C GLU A 15 -5.70 -2.33 18.34
N PRO A 16 -6.07 -2.77 17.12
CA PRO A 16 -5.11 -3.29 16.14
C PRO A 16 -3.94 -2.35 15.84
N THR A 17 -4.15 -1.03 15.97
CA THR A 17 -3.11 -0.03 15.73
C THR A 17 -1.95 -0.07 16.73
N GLU A 18 -2.15 -0.67 17.91
CA GLU A 18 -1.09 -0.83 18.93
C GLU A 18 0.05 -1.75 18.47
N LEU A 19 -0.22 -2.61 17.48
CA LEU A 19 0.80 -3.48 16.90
C LEU A 19 1.70 -2.75 15.89
N LEU A 20 1.27 -1.62 15.34
CA LEU A 20 2.03 -0.91 14.30
C LEU A 20 3.33 -0.34 14.87
N GLY A 21 4.44 -0.57 14.17
CA GLY A 21 5.77 -0.13 14.56
C GLY A 21 6.50 -1.03 15.57
N LEU A 22 5.87 -2.13 16.01
CA LEU A 22 6.51 -3.14 16.85
C LEU A 22 7.45 -4.05 16.04
N GLU A 23 8.42 -4.62 16.73
CA GLU A 23 9.29 -5.69 16.21
C GLU A 23 8.57 -7.05 16.29
N GLU A 24 9.07 -8.06 15.55
CA GLU A 24 8.43 -9.38 15.45
C GLU A 24 8.18 -10.06 16.80
N ASP A 25 9.16 -10.05 17.70
CA ASP A 25 9.04 -10.68 19.02
C ASP A 25 7.96 -10.01 19.88
N ALA A 26 7.83 -8.68 19.78
CA ALA A 26 6.82 -7.93 20.51
C ALA A 26 5.40 -8.20 19.96
N VAL A 27 5.26 -8.25 18.63
CA VAL A 27 3.99 -8.64 17.99
C VAL A 27 3.58 -10.04 18.42
N ARG A 28 4.51 -11.00 18.37
CA ARG A 28 4.27 -12.37 18.79
C ARG A 28 3.80 -12.42 20.25
N ALA A 29 4.49 -11.74 21.15
CA ALA A 29 4.12 -11.72 22.57
C ALA A 29 2.70 -11.18 22.80
N VAL A 30 2.30 -10.12 22.09
CA VAL A 30 0.93 -9.59 22.18
C VAL A 30 -0.10 -10.59 21.65
N LEU A 31 0.17 -11.22 20.50
CA LEU A 31 -0.72 -12.24 19.94
C LEU A 31 -0.83 -13.48 20.85
N GLU A 32 0.26 -13.89 21.49
CA GLU A 32 0.29 -14.98 22.46
C GLU A 32 -0.48 -14.65 23.74
N ASP A 33 -0.40 -13.42 24.23
CA ASP A 33 -1.18 -12.94 25.38
C ASP A 33 -2.68 -12.93 25.08
N LEU A 34 -3.08 -12.38 23.93
CA LEU A 34 -4.47 -12.43 23.44
C LEU A 34 -4.94 -13.88 23.19
N ALA A 35 -4.04 -14.75 22.77
CA ALA A 35 -4.29 -16.16 22.54
C ALA A 35 -4.42 -16.95 23.84
N SER A 36 -3.70 -16.56 24.91
CA SER A 36 -3.67 -17.27 26.21
C SER A 36 -5.05 -17.42 26.86
N LEU A 37 -6.01 -16.58 26.47
CA LEU A 37 -7.41 -16.68 26.85
C LEU A 37 -8.14 -17.88 26.23
N ALA A 38 -7.52 -18.64 25.31
CA ALA A 38 -8.05 -19.91 24.81
C ALA A 38 -6.95 -20.89 24.34
N PRO A 39 -6.95 -22.15 24.83
CA PRO A 39 -5.84 -23.10 24.66
C PRO A 39 -5.62 -23.64 23.22
N GLU A 40 -6.53 -23.40 22.28
CA GLU A 40 -6.42 -23.87 20.88
C GLU A 40 -5.83 -22.81 19.93
N ARG A 41 -5.32 -21.69 20.46
CA ARG A 41 -4.86 -20.54 19.68
C ARG A 41 -3.35 -20.58 19.46
N GLU A 42 -2.90 -21.24 18.40
CA GLU A 42 -1.48 -21.25 17.99
C GLU A 42 -1.09 -19.97 17.25
N VAL A 43 0.09 -19.43 17.58
CA VAL A 43 0.69 -18.27 16.89
C VAL A 43 1.83 -18.77 16.00
N GLU A 44 1.63 -18.68 14.69
CA GLU A 44 2.60 -19.12 13.68
C GLU A 44 3.35 -17.93 13.07
N SER A 45 4.55 -18.18 12.54
CA SER A 45 5.26 -17.15 11.75
C SER A 45 5.88 -17.70 10.49
N LYS A 46 5.85 -16.87 9.45
CA LYS A 46 6.34 -17.21 8.13
C LYS A 46 7.14 -16.06 7.54
N ALA A 47 8.41 -16.32 7.25
CA ALA A 47 9.31 -15.37 6.63
C ALA A 47 9.37 -15.53 5.11
N PHE A 48 9.56 -14.41 4.42
CA PHE A 48 9.78 -14.26 2.98
C PHE A 48 11.04 -13.41 2.76
N SER A 49 11.41 -13.16 1.50
CA SER A 49 12.64 -12.44 1.15
C SER A 49 12.67 -10.98 1.63
N ASP A 50 11.51 -10.34 1.77
CA ASP A 50 11.34 -8.91 2.03
C ASP A 50 10.43 -8.60 3.23
N CYS A 51 9.73 -9.60 3.77
CA CYS A 51 8.80 -9.45 4.87
C CYS A 51 8.65 -10.75 5.68
N SER A 52 8.09 -10.64 6.88
CA SER A 52 7.57 -11.78 7.64
C SER A 52 6.12 -11.55 8.04
N TYR A 53 5.44 -12.62 8.40
CA TYR A 53 4.07 -12.60 8.87
C TYR A 53 3.96 -13.35 10.19
N VAL A 54 3.34 -12.73 11.19
CA VAL A 54 2.93 -13.38 12.44
C VAL A 54 1.41 -13.57 12.37
N THR A 55 0.93 -14.80 12.53
CA THR A 55 -0.47 -15.15 12.30
C THR A 55 -1.06 -15.85 13.50
N CYS A 56 -2.26 -15.44 13.91
CA CYS A 56 -3.10 -16.18 14.84
C CYS A 56 -4.48 -16.37 14.22
N LYS A 57 -4.69 -17.51 13.56
CA LYS A 57 -5.92 -17.79 12.81
C LYS A 57 -7.16 -17.80 13.69
N ALA A 58 -7.02 -18.32 14.91
CA ALA A 58 -8.11 -18.39 15.87
C ALA A 58 -8.55 -17.03 16.43
N LEU A 59 -7.69 -16.01 16.35
CA LEU A 59 -8.03 -14.61 16.64
C LEU A 59 -8.55 -13.85 15.41
N GLY A 60 -8.41 -14.42 14.20
CA GLY A 60 -8.66 -13.68 12.97
C GLY A 60 -7.63 -12.59 12.69
N LEU A 61 -6.39 -12.77 13.17
CA LEU A 61 -5.32 -11.78 13.07
C LEU A 61 -4.13 -12.29 12.28
N GLN A 62 -3.57 -11.42 11.45
CA GLN A 62 -2.24 -11.57 10.87
C GLN A 62 -1.55 -10.22 10.85
N VAL A 63 -0.23 -10.20 11.03
CA VAL A 63 0.56 -8.97 11.04
C VAL A 63 1.69 -9.15 10.05
N ARG A 64 1.85 -8.22 9.11
CA ARG A 64 3.04 -8.15 8.25
C ARG A 64 4.10 -7.30 8.91
N ILE A 65 5.34 -7.74 8.77
CA ILE A 65 6.53 -7.06 9.28
C ILE A 65 7.48 -6.83 8.10
N MET A 66 7.79 -5.55 7.85
CA MET A 66 8.80 -5.11 6.89
C MET A 66 9.81 -4.23 7.63
N GLY A 67 10.75 -4.88 8.33
CA GLY A 67 11.58 -4.26 9.35
C GLY A 67 10.80 -4.08 10.66
N LYS A 68 9.64 -3.43 10.62
CA LYS A 68 8.67 -3.34 11.73
C LYS A 68 7.28 -3.70 11.24
N ALA A 69 6.38 -3.99 12.17
CA ALA A 69 4.97 -4.21 11.88
C ALA A 69 4.39 -2.98 11.16
N ASP A 70 3.91 -3.19 9.94
CA ASP A 70 3.44 -2.11 9.08
C ASP A 70 1.99 -2.29 8.61
N VAL A 71 1.47 -3.52 8.68
CA VAL A 71 0.07 -3.83 8.38
C VAL A 71 -0.46 -4.90 9.34
N VAL A 72 -1.66 -4.68 9.87
CA VAL A 72 -2.43 -5.64 10.66
C VAL A 72 -3.69 -6.03 9.87
N PHE A 73 -3.87 -7.31 9.60
CA PHE A 73 -5.03 -7.86 8.90
C PHE A 73 -6.04 -8.41 9.91
N LEU A 74 -7.27 -7.95 9.79
CA LEU A 74 -8.44 -8.44 10.53
C LEU A 74 -9.27 -9.29 9.56
N TYR A 75 -9.45 -10.58 9.85
CA TYR A 75 -10.15 -11.49 8.96
C TYR A 75 -11.62 -11.64 9.32
N ASN A 76 -12.46 -11.73 8.30
CA ASN A 76 -13.81 -12.25 8.42
C ASN A 76 -13.80 -13.78 8.38
N GLU A 77 -14.93 -14.41 8.70
CA GLU A 77 -15.06 -15.86 8.63
C GLU A 77 -15.00 -16.39 7.18
N GLY A 78 -14.34 -17.55 7.03
CA GLY A 78 -14.54 -18.42 5.87
C GLY A 78 -13.39 -18.51 4.88
N GLN A 79 -12.21 -17.93 5.14
CA GLN A 79 -11.05 -18.10 4.27
C GLN A 79 -9.79 -18.56 5.02
N GLN A 80 -9.05 -19.50 4.41
CA GLN A 80 -7.71 -19.97 4.82
C GLN A 80 -7.57 -20.48 6.26
N GLY A 81 -8.69 -20.83 6.90
CA GLY A 81 -8.75 -21.33 8.26
C GLY A 81 -8.81 -20.25 9.34
N PHE A 82 -9.02 -18.98 8.98
CA PHE A 82 -9.21 -17.90 9.95
C PHE A 82 -10.61 -17.93 10.57
N THR A 83 -10.66 -17.77 11.89
CA THR A 83 -11.86 -17.38 12.62
C THR A 83 -12.09 -15.88 12.42
N ARG A 84 -13.35 -15.44 12.47
CA ARG A 84 -13.68 -14.01 12.40
C ARG A 84 -13.06 -13.26 13.58
N TYR A 85 -12.37 -12.16 13.30
CA TYR A 85 -11.91 -11.23 14.33
C TYR A 85 -13.09 -10.70 15.15
N ALA A 86 -13.01 -10.87 16.46
CA ALA A 86 -14.11 -10.61 17.39
C ALA A 86 -14.09 -9.21 18.03
N GLY A 87 -12.99 -8.47 17.89
CA GLY A 87 -12.88 -7.11 18.43
C GLY A 87 -13.61 -6.06 17.59
N THR A 88 -13.61 -4.82 18.08
CA THR A 88 -14.20 -3.67 17.38
C THR A 88 -13.43 -3.38 16.09
N LEU A 89 -14.16 -3.14 15.00
CA LEU A 89 -13.56 -2.73 13.73
C LEU A 89 -13.38 -1.20 13.68
N PRO A 90 -12.33 -0.71 13.00
CA PRO A 90 -12.07 0.72 12.90
C PRO A 90 -13.17 1.46 12.14
N GLU A 91 -13.30 2.76 12.42
CA GLU A 91 -14.20 3.70 11.70
C GLU A 91 -15.69 3.28 11.72
N GLY A 92 -16.10 2.55 12.77
CA GLY A 92 -17.50 2.10 12.92
C GLY A 92 -17.92 1.00 11.95
N LEU A 93 -16.96 0.35 11.28
CA LEU A 93 -17.23 -0.79 10.41
C LEU A 93 -17.85 -1.95 11.20
N GLN A 94 -18.62 -2.78 10.52
CA GLN A 94 -19.19 -4.01 11.05
C GLN A 94 -19.06 -5.10 10.00
N TRP A 95 -18.81 -6.34 10.41
CA TRP A 95 -18.69 -7.47 9.47
C TRP A 95 -19.95 -7.73 8.62
N SER A 96 -21.10 -7.16 9.00
CA SER A 96 -22.34 -7.16 8.23
C SER A 96 -22.35 -6.17 7.05
N HIS A 97 -21.47 -5.17 7.05
CA HIS A 97 -21.36 -4.21 5.95
C HIS A 97 -20.88 -4.90 4.69
N GLN A 98 -21.54 -4.55 3.58
CA GLN A 98 -21.16 -4.95 2.22
C GLN A 98 -20.50 -3.77 1.51
N SER A 99 -19.99 -4.01 0.30
CA SER A 99 -19.25 -3.00 -0.48
C SER A 99 -19.95 -1.64 -0.58
N LYS A 100 -21.28 -1.61 -0.77
CA LYS A 100 -22.06 -0.37 -0.77
C LYS A 100 -22.13 0.31 0.59
N ASP A 101 -22.33 -0.45 1.66
CA ASP A 101 -22.47 0.10 3.01
C ASP A 101 -21.16 0.76 3.48
N VAL A 102 -20.01 0.17 3.13
CA VAL A 102 -18.69 0.76 3.43
C VAL A 102 -18.52 2.13 2.76
N ILE A 103 -18.91 2.26 1.49
CA ILE A 103 -18.82 3.53 0.75
C ILE A 103 -19.80 4.57 1.33
N LEU A 104 -21.01 4.15 1.72
CA LEU A 104 -21.98 5.05 2.35
C LEU A 104 -21.50 5.54 3.72
N LEU A 105 -20.79 4.70 4.47
CA LEU A 105 -20.27 5.03 5.79
C LEU A 105 -19.01 5.91 5.73
N LEU A 106 -18.02 5.52 4.92
CA LEU A 106 -16.69 6.13 4.90
C LEU A 106 -16.50 7.18 3.79
N GLY A 107 -17.45 7.27 2.86
CA GLY A 107 -17.37 8.11 1.68
C GLY A 107 -16.56 7.50 0.54
N GLU A 108 -16.15 8.34 -0.40
CA GLU A 108 -15.39 7.93 -1.59
C GLU A 108 -14.00 7.39 -1.23
N PRO A 109 -13.63 6.19 -1.70
CA PRO A 109 -12.31 5.63 -1.42
C PRO A 109 -11.22 6.38 -2.21
N SER A 110 -10.03 6.43 -1.62
CA SER A 110 -8.82 7.01 -2.23
C SER A 110 -8.26 6.15 -3.37
N ASP A 111 -8.47 4.82 -3.32
CA ASP A 111 -8.15 3.92 -4.42
C ASP A 111 -9.10 2.71 -4.50
N LYS A 112 -9.11 2.07 -5.68
CA LYS A 112 -9.81 0.84 -6.02
C LYS A 112 -8.82 -0.11 -6.68
N TYR A 113 -8.72 -1.34 -6.20
CA TYR A 113 -7.78 -2.35 -6.72
C TYR A 113 -8.44 -3.73 -6.88
N GLY A 114 -7.76 -4.63 -7.60
CA GLY A 114 -8.29 -5.95 -7.92
C GLY A 114 -9.28 -5.93 -9.08
N GLY A 115 -10.12 -6.96 -9.14
CA GLY A 115 -11.06 -7.20 -10.23
C GLY A 115 -10.53 -8.07 -11.36
N GLY A 116 -11.33 -8.19 -12.43
CA GLY A 116 -11.04 -9.10 -13.54
C GLY A 116 -11.24 -10.57 -13.14
N ARG A 117 -10.60 -11.50 -13.86
CA ARG A 117 -10.97 -12.93 -13.78
C ARG A 117 -10.67 -13.62 -12.44
N PHE A 118 -9.67 -13.16 -11.66
CA PHE A 118 -9.15 -13.94 -10.52
C PHE A 118 -8.78 -13.12 -9.27
N ARG A 119 -8.92 -11.79 -9.27
CA ARG A 119 -8.54 -10.97 -8.12
C ARG A 119 -9.77 -10.40 -7.46
N PRO A 120 -10.04 -10.72 -6.18
CA PRO A 120 -11.09 -10.05 -5.43
C PRO A 120 -10.90 -8.54 -5.48
N VAL A 121 -12.01 -7.79 -5.48
CA VAL A 121 -11.96 -6.33 -5.48
C VAL A 121 -11.70 -5.82 -4.07
N GLY A 122 -11.06 -4.66 -3.98
CA GLY A 122 -10.83 -3.98 -2.72
C GLY A 122 -10.71 -2.48 -2.89
N ILE A 123 -11.01 -1.76 -1.81
CA ILE A 123 -10.98 -0.30 -1.76
C ILE A 123 -10.05 0.17 -0.66
N SER A 124 -9.38 1.29 -0.90
CA SER A 124 -8.39 1.86 0.01
C SER A 124 -8.81 3.24 0.49
N TYR A 125 -8.63 3.49 1.79
CA TYR A 125 -8.78 4.75 2.49
C TYR A 125 -7.46 5.10 3.17
N GLU A 126 -6.45 5.52 2.39
CA GLU A 126 -5.09 5.78 2.86
C GLU A 126 -5.03 6.79 4.02
N THR A 127 -5.90 7.81 4.03
CA THR A 127 -5.97 8.82 5.10
C THR A 127 -6.58 8.28 6.40
N LEU A 128 -7.35 7.19 6.33
CA LEU A 128 -7.87 6.44 7.47
C LEU A 128 -6.96 5.29 7.87
N GLY A 129 -5.96 4.96 7.04
CA GLY A 129 -5.06 3.83 7.25
C GLY A 129 -5.74 2.48 7.06
N LEU A 130 -6.67 2.38 6.09
CA LEU A 130 -7.50 1.20 5.89
C LEU A 130 -7.54 0.73 4.45
N ASP A 131 -7.44 -0.58 4.26
CA ASP A 131 -7.88 -1.26 3.04
C ASP A 131 -8.99 -2.25 3.39
N ILE A 132 -10.04 -2.31 2.57
CA ILE A 132 -11.12 -3.28 2.70
C ILE A 132 -11.08 -4.16 1.45
N GLN A 133 -10.79 -5.44 1.64
CA GLN A 133 -10.89 -6.44 0.59
C GLN A 133 -12.23 -7.16 0.70
N PHE A 134 -12.90 -7.36 -0.43
CA PHE A 134 -14.16 -8.08 -0.52
C PHE A 134 -13.95 -9.52 -1.03
N LYS A 135 -14.96 -10.37 -0.86
CA LYS A 135 -14.87 -11.79 -1.22
C LYS A 135 -14.85 -12.03 -2.72
N GLU A 136 -15.64 -11.27 -3.48
CA GLU A 136 -15.76 -11.43 -4.92
C GLU A 136 -14.90 -10.44 -5.71
N ASN A 137 -14.78 -10.68 -7.02
CA ASN A 137 -13.95 -9.94 -7.97
C ASN A 137 -14.75 -8.99 -8.90
N SER A 138 -16.05 -8.80 -8.66
CA SER A 138 -16.88 -7.91 -9.48
C SER A 138 -17.13 -6.58 -8.80
N TRP A 139 -16.92 -5.49 -9.54
CA TRP A 139 -17.30 -4.12 -9.14
C TRP A 139 -18.79 -3.84 -9.27
N GLU A 140 -19.53 -4.69 -9.98
CA GLU A 140 -20.97 -4.56 -10.20
C GLU A 140 -21.77 -5.15 -9.03
N ASN A 141 -21.13 -5.96 -8.17
CA ASN A 141 -21.76 -6.51 -6.98
C ASN A 141 -21.67 -5.52 -5.81
N GLU A 142 -22.73 -4.74 -5.63
CA GLU A 142 -22.91 -3.83 -4.48
C GLU A 142 -23.16 -4.56 -3.14
N GLN A 143 -23.44 -5.87 -3.18
CA GLN A 143 -23.66 -6.72 -2.01
C GLN A 143 -22.44 -7.58 -1.65
N ASN A 144 -21.26 -7.25 -2.20
CA ASN A 144 -20.05 -8.05 -2.01
C ASN A 144 -19.61 -7.98 -0.53
N PRO A 145 -19.58 -9.11 0.23
CA PRO A 145 -19.21 -9.09 1.63
C PRO A 145 -17.73 -8.81 1.84
N MET A 146 -17.39 -8.18 2.98
CA MET A 146 -16.00 -8.00 3.37
C MET A 146 -15.32 -9.35 3.65
N ASP A 147 -14.08 -9.50 3.18
CA ASP A 147 -13.23 -10.67 3.37
C ASP A 147 -12.23 -10.42 4.50
N PHE A 148 -11.48 -9.32 4.41
CA PHE A 148 -10.62 -8.85 5.49
C PHE A 148 -10.39 -7.34 5.39
N ILE A 149 -9.95 -6.76 6.50
CA ILE A 149 -9.57 -5.36 6.62
C ILE A 149 -8.08 -5.30 6.92
N SER A 150 -7.35 -4.45 6.21
CA SER A 150 -5.96 -4.14 6.53
C SER A 150 -5.91 -2.81 7.25
N VAL A 151 -5.26 -2.77 8.41
CA VAL A 151 -5.01 -1.57 9.20
C VAL A 151 -3.54 -1.23 9.12
N PHE A 152 -3.23 0.00 8.72
CA PHE A 152 -1.87 0.50 8.56
C PHE A 152 -1.78 1.96 9.00
N GLN A 153 -0.56 2.51 9.00
CA GLN A 153 -0.34 3.89 9.40
C GLN A 153 -1.15 4.85 8.52
N ARG A 154 -2.02 5.66 9.14
CA ARG A 154 -2.77 6.71 8.45
C ARG A 154 -1.84 7.66 7.71
N LEU A 155 -2.16 7.97 6.46
CA LEU A 155 -1.44 9.00 5.72
C LEU A 155 -1.97 10.39 6.06
N ASP A 156 -1.05 11.30 6.34
CA ASP A 156 -1.35 12.71 6.48
C ASP A 156 -1.83 13.27 5.12
N PRO A 157 -3.06 13.82 5.02
CA PRO A 157 -3.54 14.41 3.77
C PRO A 157 -2.66 15.54 3.25
N SER A 158 -1.91 16.22 4.13
CA SER A 158 -0.96 17.26 3.76
C SER A 158 0.40 16.72 3.28
N HIS A 159 0.69 15.43 3.50
CA HIS A 159 1.96 14.82 3.14
C HIS A 159 1.81 13.36 2.70
N GLY A 160 2.19 13.05 1.46
CA GLY A 160 2.36 11.66 1.00
C GLY A 160 1.30 11.16 0.04
N LEU A 161 0.40 12.03 -0.41
CA LEU A 161 -0.53 11.74 -1.49
C LEU A 161 0.02 12.25 -2.83
N CYS A 162 -0.49 11.68 -3.92
CA CYS A 162 -0.18 12.04 -5.29
C CYS A 162 -0.88 13.35 -5.63
N GLU A 163 -0.12 14.33 -6.11
CA GLU A 163 -0.62 15.67 -6.46
C GLU A 163 -1.63 15.65 -7.60
N LEU A 164 -1.61 14.59 -8.42
CA LEU A 164 -2.55 14.45 -9.54
C LEU A 164 -3.83 13.70 -9.17
N CYS A 165 -3.73 12.60 -8.41
CA CYS A 165 -4.85 11.66 -8.23
C CYS A 165 -5.19 11.34 -6.78
N GLY A 166 -4.49 11.89 -5.79
CA GLY A 166 -4.79 11.69 -4.38
C GLY A 166 -4.39 10.32 -3.80
N LYS A 167 -3.95 9.36 -4.61
CA LYS A 167 -3.43 8.06 -4.15
C LYS A 167 -2.12 8.22 -3.37
N ARG A 168 -1.74 7.24 -2.56
CA ARG A 168 -0.42 7.22 -1.91
C ARG A 168 0.72 7.39 -2.91
N ALA A 169 1.55 8.40 -2.67
CA ALA A 169 2.69 8.68 -3.50
C ALA A 169 3.82 7.68 -3.21
N SER A 170 4.44 7.18 -4.28
CA SER A 170 5.56 6.24 -4.21
C SER A 170 6.91 6.96 -4.39
N PHE A 171 6.92 8.14 -5.01
CA PHE A 171 8.13 8.93 -5.18
C PHE A 171 7.86 10.44 -5.22
N ARG A 172 8.94 11.22 -5.14
CA ARG A 172 8.91 12.68 -5.26
C ARG A 172 9.58 13.12 -6.55
N CYS A 173 9.19 14.28 -7.07
CA CYS A 173 9.82 14.88 -8.23
C CYS A 173 11.34 14.92 -8.07
N GLY A 174 12.07 14.38 -9.05
CA GLY A 174 13.52 14.26 -9.02
C GLY A 174 14.26 15.60 -8.86
N LEU A 175 13.66 16.69 -9.33
CA LEU A 175 14.26 18.02 -9.36
C LEU A 175 13.98 18.83 -8.09
N CYS A 176 12.70 19.03 -7.73
CA CYS A 176 12.35 19.89 -6.59
C CYS A 176 12.18 19.12 -5.28
N LYS A 177 12.01 17.79 -5.31
CA LYS A 177 11.70 16.93 -4.16
C LYS A 177 10.44 17.32 -3.35
N SER A 178 9.68 18.31 -3.83
CA SER A 178 8.47 18.83 -3.19
C SER A 178 7.23 18.07 -3.64
N GLN A 179 6.91 18.09 -4.94
CA GLN A 179 5.74 17.39 -5.49
C GLN A 179 5.90 15.88 -5.45
N ARG A 180 4.80 15.17 -5.19
CA ARG A 180 4.76 13.72 -5.00
C ARG A 180 3.81 13.05 -5.98
N TYR A 181 4.16 11.86 -6.43
CA TYR A 181 3.37 11.12 -7.41
C TYR A 181 3.32 9.63 -7.06
N CYS A 182 2.20 8.99 -7.37
CA CYS A 182 2.07 7.53 -7.24
C CYS A 182 2.69 6.78 -8.43
N SER A 183 2.83 7.42 -9.59
CA SER A 183 3.36 6.81 -10.81
C SER A 183 4.03 7.82 -11.76
N SER A 184 4.88 7.32 -12.65
CA SER A 184 5.57 8.16 -13.66
C SER A 184 4.57 8.83 -14.60
N GLU A 185 3.45 8.18 -14.87
CA GLU A 185 2.35 8.68 -15.70
C GLU A 185 1.67 9.86 -15.02
N CYS A 186 1.46 9.80 -13.70
CA CYS A 186 0.89 10.92 -12.95
C CYS A 186 1.82 12.13 -12.98
N GLN A 187 3.13 11.93 -12.78
CA GLN A 187 4.10 13.02 -12.91
C GLN A 187 4.08 13.65 -14.31
N LYS A 188 4.08 12.83 -15.37
CA LYS A 188 4.08 13.32 -16.76
C LYS A 188 2.83 14.13 -17.09
N LYS A 189 1.65 13.68 -16.61
CA LYS A 189 0.38 14.39 -16.81
C LYS A 189 0.34 15.72 -16.07
N ASP A 190 0.87 15.78 -14.84
CA ASP A 190 0.93 17.00 -14.05
C ASP A 190 2.05 17.97 -14.51
N TRP A 191 3.06 17.47 -15.24
CA TRP A 191 4.26 18.22 -15.59
C TRP A 191 3.98 19.57 -16.26
N ALA A 192 2.97 19.67 -17.12
CA ALA A 192 2.63 20.92 -17.81
C ALA A 192 2.32 22.07 -16.83
N LYS A 193 1.65 21.74 -15.71
CA LYS A 193 1.37 22.65 -14.59
C LYS A 193 2.58 22.75 -13.67
N HIS A 194 3.10 21.62 -13.19
CA HIS A 194 4.17 21.59 -12.20
C HIS A 194 5.46 22.30 -12.66
N GLN A 195 5.86 22.17 -13.93
CA GLN A 195 7.15 22.70 -14.41
C GLN A 195 7.33 24.20 -14.16
N GLN A 196 6.24 24.96 -14.13
CA GLN A 196 6.26 26.41 -13.92
C GLN A 196 6.58 26.78 -12.47
N GLU A 197 6.17 25.93 -11.53
CA GLU A 197 6.35 26.09 -10.08
C GLU A 197 7.50 25.23 -9.55
N CYS A 198 8.14 24.43 -10.41
CA CYS A 198 9.20 23.51 -10.02
C CYS A 198 10.51 24.25 -9.76
N ALA A 199 10.81 24.55 -8.49
CA ALA A 199 12.04 25.23 -8.08
C ALA A 199 13.33 24.57 -8.64
N GLY A 200 13.40 23.23 -8.66
CA GLY A 200 14.54 22.51 -9.23
C GLY A 200 14.67 22.66 -10.75
N TYR A 201 13.55 22.76 -11.47
CA TYR A 201 13.56 23.02 -12.91
C TYR A 201 13.94 24.47 -13.24
N ALA A 202 13.40 25.42 -12.46
CA ALA A 202 13.76 26.83 -12.58
C ALA A 202 15.26 27.05 -12.33
N ALA A 203 15.83 26.42 -11.30
CA ALA A 203 17.26 26.48 -11.02
C ALA A 203 18.12 25.88 -12.15
N ALA A 204 17.71 24.75 -12.73
CA ALA A 204 18.41 24.11 -13.84
C ALA A 204 18.34 24.90 -15.16
N LYS A 205 17.32 25.77 -15.33
CA LYS A 205 17.16 26.64 -16.51
C LYS A 205 17.85 27.99 -16.38
N ARG A 206 18.35 28.37 -15.21
CA ARG A 206 19.09 29.64 -15.09
C ARG A 206 20.37 29.52 -15.92
N PRO A 207 20.63 30.47 -16.84
CA PRO A 207 21.92 30.52 -17.50
C PRO A 207 23.00 30.64 -16.43
N ILE A 208 24.04 29.83 -16.55
CA ILE A 208 25.25 29.98 -15.75
C ILE A 208 25.83 31.35 -16.14
N SER A 209 25.49 32.40 -15.40
CA SER A 209 26.23 33.64 -15.44
C SER A 209 27.50 33.42 -14.62
N GLY A 210 28.51 32.89 -15.29
CA GLY A 210 29.84 32.70 -14.74
C GLY A 210 30.85 32.95 -15.84
N GLU A 211 31.51 34.10 -15.72
CA GLU A 211 32.84 34.32 -16.29
C GLU A 211 33.71 33.07 -16.02
N GLY A 212 34.49 32.68 -17.03
CA GLY A 212 34.98 31.32 -17.26
C GLY A 212 35.63 30.60 -16.07
N GLU A 213 35.48 29.26 -16.03
CA GLU A 213 36.57 28.34 -16.35
C GLU A 213 36.04 26.89 -16.46
N GLU A 214 36.69 26.17 -17.36
CA GLU A 214 36.66 24.75 -17.72
C GLU A 214 36.30 23.75 -16.61
N LEU A 215 35.38 22.78 -16.89
CA LEU A 215 35.61 21.32 -16.79
C LEU A 215 34.31 20.46 -16.66
N LEU A 216 34.16 19.52 -17.62
CA LEU A 216 33.40 18.23 -17.65
C LEU A 216 31.86 18.21 -17.75
N LEU A 217 31.38 17.88 -18.95
CA LEU A 217 30.00 17.46 -19.27
C LEU A 217 29.70 16.02 -18.78
N PRO A 218 28.48 15.73 -18.26
CA PRO A 218 28.03 14.37 -17.98
C PRO A 218 27.71 13.55 -19.24
N ARG A 219 28.13 12.28 -19.23
CA ARG A 219 28.02 11.27 -20.30
C ARG A 219 26.59 10.72 -20.50
N VAL A 220 25.61 11.54 -20.86
CA VAL A 220 24.25 11.03 -21.17
C VAL A 220 23.75 11.60 -22.50
N GLN A 221 24.46 11.31 -23.60
CA GLN A 221 23.93 11.53 -24.96
C GLN A 221 24.60 10.69 -26.06
N GLN A 222 25.47 9.73 -25.74
CA GLN A 222 26.15 8.90 -26.75
C GLN A 222 25.38 7.63 -27.19
N ALA A 223 24.09 7.51 -26.89
CA ALA A 223 23.31 6.32 -27.27
C ALA A 223 22.57 6.42 -28.61
N SER A 224 22.53 7.58 -29.30
CA SER A 224 21.72 7.72 -30.53
C SER A 224 22.48 8.00 -31.84
N GLN A 225 23.82 7.84 -31.87
CA GLN A 225 24.64 8.07 -33.07
C GLN A 225 25.52 6.88 -33.47
N ARG A 226 24.98 5.64 -33.38
CA ARG A 226 25.66 4.42 -33.88
C ARG A 226 24.88 3.61 -34.92
N GLN A 227 23.91 4.21 -35.62
CA GLN A 227 23.20 3.52 -36.72
C GLN A 227 23.22 4.26 -38.07
N ALA A 228 24.04 5.29 -38.26
CA ALA A 228 24.05 6.07 -39.50
C ALA A 228 25.41 6.16 -40.24
N SER A 229 26.38 5.28 -39.98
CA SER A 229 27.67 5.31 -40.72
C SER A 229 28.22 3.95 -41.17
N ALA A 230 27.38 2.91 -41.26
CA ALA A 230 27.81 1.58 -41.74
C ALA A 230 27.37 1.24 -43.17
N ALA A 231 26.81 2.20 -43.93
CA ALA A 231 26.24 1.93 -45.26
C ALA A 231 26.99 2.56 -46.45
N GLU A 232 28.09 3.32 -46.25
CA GLU A 232 28.70 4.10 -47.35
C GLU A 232 30.20 3.85 -47.62
N VAL A 233 30.80 2.75 -47.15
CA VAL A 233 32.25 2.50 -47.42
C VAL A 233 32.57 1.06 -47.86
N ALA A 234 31.68 0.41 -48.64
CA ALA A 234 31.98 -0.89 -49.25
C ALA A 234 31.53 -0.95 -50.72
N LEU A 235 31.92 0.07 -51.49
CA LEU A 235 31.74 0.11 -52.94
C LEU A 235 32.97 0.76 -53.59
N ASP A 236 34.16 0.24 -53.29
CA ASP A 236 35.32 0.39 -54.17
C ASP A 236 36.44 -0.61 -53.81
N ALA A 237 37.00 -1.26 -54.85
CA ALA A 237 38.06 -2.28 -54.86
C ALA A 237 37.61 -3.70 -54.42
N MET A 238 37.61 -4.75 -55.26
CA MET A 238 38.43 -5.07 -56.44
C MET A 238 37.71 -6.13 -57.29
N ASP A 239 37.86 -6.03 -58.62
CA ASP A 239 37.74 -7.06 -59.68
C ASP A 239 36.67 -8.17 -59.57
#